data_AF-A0A9X1WHQ4-F1
#
_entry.id   AF-A0A9X1WHQ4-F1
#
_cell.length_a   1.000
_cell.length_b   1.000
_cell.length_c   1.000
_cell.angle_alpha   90.00
_cell.angle_beta   90.00
_cell.angle_gamma   90.00
#
_symmetry.space_group_name_H-M   'P 1'
#
loop_
_entity.id
_entity.type
_entity.pdbx_description
1 polymer ?
#
loop_
_entity_poly.entity_id
_entity_poly.type
_entity_poly.pdbx_seq_one_letter_code
_entity_poly.pdbx_strand_id
1 'polypeptide(L)'
;MRRVDYLLARGYTALRSGWVVLGVIGLATIIRGAFYLPAVVRESDRLPTVERFAPLSVWAAVWITVGVLAVVCAVRRRHLGLGVAVVTALPAGWGTLYLGAWIAGWSQAGYITALTYLLVACLTLAYYARAAIDDEGEVAS
;
A
#
# COMPACT_ATOMS: atom_id res chain seq x y z
N MET A 1 25.54 -7.39 24.52
CA MET A 1 25.55 -7.71 23.07
C MET A 1 24.47 -8.73 22.67
N ARG A 2 24.36 -9.93 23.27
CA ARG A 2 23.42 -11.00 22.82
C ARG A 2 21.92 -10.67 22.64
N ARG A 3 21.33 -9.69 23.34
CA ARG A 3 19.88 -9.37 23.21
C ARG A 3 19.55 -8.58 21.94
N VAL A 4 20.47 -7.71 21.49
CA VAL A 4 20.23 -6.86 20.32
C VAL A 4 20.29 -7.71 19.06
N ASP A 5 21.27 -8.62 18.97
CA ASP A 5 21.42 -9.55 17.84
C ASP A 5 20.20 -10.46 17.69
N TYR A 6 19.61 -10.90 18.82
CA TYR A 6 18.43 -11.76 18.82
C TYR A 6 17.16 -11.03 18.35
N LEU A 7 16.99 -9.75 18.74
CA LEU A 7 15.87 -8.92 18.29
C LEU A 7 16.00 -8.58 16.80
N LEU A 8 17.22 -8.31 16.33
CA LEU A 8 17.49 -8.05 14.91
C LEU A 8 17.27 -9.31 14.07
N ALA A 9 17.77 -10.47 14.50
CA ALA A 9 17.59 -11.74 13.78
C ALA A 9 16.11 -12.15 13.70
N ARG A 10 15.35 -11.97 14.79
CA ARG A 10 13.91 -12.26 14.84
C ARG A 10 13.08 -11.28 14.01
N GLY A 11 13.45 -9.99 14.00
CA GLY A 11 12.82 -8.99 13.15
C GLY A 11 13.06 -9.26 11.66
N TYR A 12 14.29 -9.66 11.31
CA TYR A 12 14.68 -9.98 9.94
C TYR A 12 13.94 -11.22 9.40
N THR A 13 13.81 -12.28 10.19
CA THR A 13 12.99 -13.46 9.81
C THR A 13 11.51 -13.14 9.72
N ALA A 14 10.99 -12.27 10.58
CA ALA A 14 9.60 -11.83 10.50
C ALA A 14 9.30 -11.03 9.22
N LEU A 15 10.23 -10.17 8.78
CA LEU A 15 10.12 -9.40 7.53
C LEU A 15 10.28 -10.25 6.26
N ARG A 16 10.78 -11.49 6.37
CA ARG A 16 10.75 -12.48 5.26
C ARG A 16 9.36 -13.08 5.06
N SER A 17 8.46 -12.99 6.05
CA SER A 17 7.11 -13.53 5.90
C SER A 17 6.22 -12.59 5.10
N GLY A 18 5.78 -13.03 3.92
CA GLY A 18 4.84 -12.27 3.09
C GLY A 18 3.56 -11.87 3.84
N TRP A 19 3.09 -12.69 4.80
CA TRP A 19 1.93 -12.34 5.63
C TRP A 19 2.19 -11.14 6.55
N VAL A 20 3.39 -11.03 7.11
CA VAL A 20 3.77 -9.89 7.96
C VAL A 20 3.85 -8.63 7.12
N VAL A 21 4.49 -8.70 5.95
CA VAL A 21 4.57 -7.58 5.01
C VAL A 21 3.19 -7.14 4.55
N LEU A 22 2.29 -8.07 4.22
CA LEU A 22 0.91 -7.75 3.86
C LEU A 22 0.18 -7.04 5.00
N GLY A 23 0.35 -7.50 6.24
CA GLY A 23 -0.23 -6.88 7.41
C GLY A 23 0.27 -5.45 7.63
N VAL A 24 1.59 -5.23 7.48
CA VAL A 24 2.21 -3.90 7.61
C VAL A 24 1.70 -2.95 6.52
N ILE A 25 1.69 -3.37 5.25
CA ILE A 25 1.18 -2.57 4.13
C ILE A 25 -0.32 -2.29 4.31
N GLY A 26 -1.09 -3.29 4.74
CA GLY A 26 -2.51 -3.14 5.04
C GLY A 26 -2.77 -2.11 6.13
N LEU A 27 -2.02 -2.16 7.24
CA LEU A 27 -2.11 -1.18 8.31
C LEU A 27 -1.71 0.23 7.84
N ALA A 28 -0.63 0.37 7.08
CA ALA A 28 -0.24 1.64 6.48
C ALA A 28 -1.33 2.21 5.55
N THR A 29 -2.02 1.33 4.81
CA THR A 29 -3.13 1.67 3.93
C THR A 29 -4.33 2.20 4.73
N ILE A 30 -4.66 1.57 5.88
CA ILE A 30 -5.71 2.06 6.81
C ILE A 30 -5.34 3.44 7.35
N ILE A 31 -4.12 3.60 7.85
CA ILE A 31 -3.62 4.87 8.41
C ILE A 31 -3.71 5.97 7.35
N ARG A 32 -3.31 5.68 6.10
CA ARG A 32 -3.45 6.62 4.98
C ARG A 32 -4.92 7.03 4.75
N GLY A 33 -5.84 6.08 4.77
CA GLY A 33 -7.27 6.38 4.65
C GLY A 33 -7.81 7.22 5.80
N ALA A 34 -7.34 6.99 7.03
CA ALA A 34 -7.70 7.80 8.18
C ALA A 34 -7.26 9.27 8.03
N PHE A 35 -6.13 9.51 7.36
CA PHE A 35 -5.67 10.86 7.01
C PHE A 35 -6.54 11.56 5.95
N TYR A 36 -7.54 10.90 5.36
CA TYR A 36 -8.55 11.53 4.50
C TYR A 36 -9.87 11.84 5.21
N LEU A 37 -10.00 11.49 6.49
CA LEU A 37 -11.21 11.79 7.24
C LEU A 37 -11.34 13.30 7.49
N PRO A 38 -12.57 13.88 7.42
CA PRO A 38 -12.79 15.30 7.66
C PRO A 38 -12.32 15.79 9.04
N ALA A 39 -12.27 14.91 10.03
CA ALA A 39 -11.77 15.22 11.37
C ALA A 39 -10.25 15.44 11.42
N VAL A 40 -9.52 15.02 10.39
CA VAL A 40 -8.05 15.05 10.31
C VAL A 40 -7.56 16.01 9.23
N VAL A 41 -8.23 16.04 8.08
CA VAL A 41 -7.87 16.93 6.95
C VAL A 41 -8.29 18.37 7.25
N ARG A 42 -7.34 19.30 7.18
CA ARG A 42 -7.65 20.74 7.16
C ARG A 42 -8.14 21.15 5.78
N GLU A 43 -9.01 22.15 5.71
CA GLU A 43 -9.54 22.67 4.43
C GLU A 43 -8.43 23.08 3.44
N SER A 44 -7.28 23.54 3.95
CA SER A 44 -6.09 23.91 3.18
C SER A 44 -5.38 22.74 2.49
N ASP A 45 -5.59 21.52 2.99
CA ASP A 45 -4.85 20.32 2.59
C ASP A 45 -5.69 19.42 1.67
N ARG A 46 -6.79 19.98 1.14
CA ARG A 46 -7.66 19.31 0.17
C ARG A 46 -6.90 18.93 -1.09
N LEU A 47 -7.31 17.82 -1.69
CA LEU A 47 -6.66 17.22 -2.86
C LEU A 47 -7.57 17.44 -4.08
N PRO A 48 -7.52 18.62 -4.72
CA PRO A 48 -8.50 19.03 -5.72
C PRO A 48 -8.52 18.12 -6.96
N THR A 49 -7.41 17.44 -7.26
CA THR A 49 -7.34 16.48 -8.36
C THR A 49 -8.31 15.31 -8.20
N VAL A 50 -8.49 14.83 -6.98
CA VAL A 50 -9.19 13.57 -6.66
C VAL A 50 -10.61 13.82 -6.18
N GLU A 51 -10.81 14.95 -5.51
CA GLU A 51 -12.14 15.45 -5.13
C GLU A 51 -13.04 15.72 -6.33
N ARG A 52 -12.47 15.86 -7.54
CA ARG A 52 -13.22 15.90 -8.81
C ARG A 52 -14.00 14.61 -9.10
N PHE A 53 -13.52 13.48 -8.62
CA PHE A 53 -14.13 12.18 -8.89
C PHE A 53 -15.05 11.72 -7.75
N ALA A 54 -14.61 11.92 -6.50
CA ALA A 54 -15.41 11.61 -5.32
C ALA A 54 -14.93 12.42 -4.11
N PRO A 55 -15.80 12.70 -3.11
CA PRO A 55 -15.41 13.36 -1.87
C PRO A 55 -14.29 12.61 -1.12
N LEU A 56 -13.46 13.34 -0.37
CA LEU A 56 -12.38 12.74 0.45
C LEU A 56 -12.88 11.66 1.42
N SER A 57 -14.11 11.78 1.94
CA SER A 57 -14.72 10.75 2.79
C SER A 57 -14.92 9.41 2.08
N VAL A 58 -15.27 9.44 0.79
CA VAL A 58 -15.39 8.22 -0.04
C VAL A 58 -14.02 7.61 -0.25
N TRP A 59 -13.01 8.43 -0.54
CA TRP A 59 -11.64 7.95 -0.66
C TRP A 59 -11.10 7.37 0.65
N ALA A 60 -11.37 8.01 1.78
CA ALA A 60 -11.06 7.49 3.10
C ALA A 60 -11.63 6.08 3.30
N ALA A 61 -12.92 5.89 2.96
CA ALA A 61 -13.58 4.60 3.06
C ALA A 61 -12.94 3.54 2.15
N VAL A 62 -12.57 3.89 0.91
CA VAL A 62 -11.88 2.98 -0.02
C VAL A 62 -10.53 2.53 0.55
N TRP A 63 -9.69 3.46 0.99
CA TRP A 63 -8.38 3.16 1.58
C TRP A 63 -8.49 2.29 2.83
N ILE A 64 -9.40 2.64 3.75
CA ILE A 64 -9.63 1.85 4.96
C ILE A 64 -10.13 0.44 4.62
N THR A 65 -11.09 0.31 3.70
CA THR A 65 -11.65 -0.99 3.32
C THR A 65 -10.60 -1.91 2.71
N VAL A 66 -9.77 -1.39 1.78
CA VAL A 66 -8.67 -2.15 1.17
C VAL A 66 -7.65 -2.56 2.23
N GLY A 67 -7.27 -1.65 3.12
CA GLY A 67 -6.31 -1.95 4.18
C GLY A 67 -6.84 -2.98 5.19
N VAL A 68 -8.12 -2.90 5.57
CA VAL A 68 -8.77 -3.90 6.43
C VAL A 68 -8.82 -5.26 5.75
N LEU A 69 -9.19 -5.33 4.48
CA LEU A 69 -9.21 -6.58 3.72
C LEU A 69 -7.82 -7.23 3.70
N ALA A 70 -6.77 -6.45 3.46
CA ALA A 70 -5.39 -6.92 3.48
C ALA A 70 -4.95 -7.44 4.86
N VAL A 71 -5.29 -6.73 5.93
CA VAL A 71 -5.03 -7.17 7.31
C VAL A 71 -5.80 -8.45 7.63
N VAL A 72 -7.05 -8.58 7.19
CA VAL A 72 -7.85 -9.79 7.38
C VAL A 72 -7.21 -10.97 6.64
N CYS A 73 -6.79 -10.80 5.39
CA CYS A 73 -6.03 -11.81 4.65
C CYS A 73 -4.74 -12.21 5.39
N ALA A 74 -4.01 -11.23 5.92
CA ALA A 74 -2.78 -11.45 6.68
C ALA A 74 -3.00 -12.25 7.97
N VAL A 75 -3.97 -11.83 8.79
CA VAL A 75 -4.27 -12.47 10.09
C VAL A 75 -4.84 -13.88 9.88
N ARG A 76 -5.73 -14.05 8.90
CA ARG A 76 -6.32 -15.36 8.57
C ARG A 76 -5.36 -16.26 7.79
N ARG A 77 -4.23 -15.72 7.33
CA ARG A 77 -3.25 -16.39 6.45
C ARG A 77 -3.93 -17.07 5.27
N ARG A 78 -4.88 -16.37 4.65
CA ARG A 78 -5.66 -16.84 3.50
C ARG A 78 -5.72 -15.78 2.41
N HIS A 79 -5.80 -16.26 1.17
CA HIS A 79 -5.94 -15.44 -0.03
C HIS A 79 -4.83 -14.38 -0.17
N LEU A 80 -3.56 -14.78 -0.01
CA LEU A 80 -2.41 -13.87 -0.10
C LEU A 80 -2.45 -13.05 -1.39
N GLY A 81 -2.66 -13.73 -2.53
CA GLY A 81 -2.73 -13.06 -3.84
C GLY A 81 -3.81 -12.00 -3.93
N LEU A 82 -4.99 -12.22 -3.34
CA LEU A 82 -6.06 -11.21 -3.29
C LEU A 82 -5.62 -10.01 -2.45
N GLY A 83 -5.08 -10.26 -1.25
CA GLY A 83 -4.59 -9.22 -0.36
C GLY A 83 -3.52 -8.35 -1.03
N VAL A 84 -2.56 -8.97 -1.70
CA VAL A 84 -1.50 -8.30 -2.46
C VAL A 84 -2.08 -7.50 -3.64
N ALA A 85 -3.01 -8.09 -4.39
CA ALA A 85 -3.63 -7.44 -5.54
C ALA A 85 -4.35 -6.15 -5.12
N VAL A 86 -5.16 -6.18 -4.06
CA VAL A 86 -5.94 -4.99 -3.65
C VAL A 86 -5.05 -3.87 -3.10
N VAL A 87 -4.03 -4.19 -2.29
CA VAL A 87 -3.12 -3.16 -1.74
C VAL A 87 -2.16 -2.60 -2.77
N THR A 88 -1.96 -3.29 -3.89
CA THR A 88 -1.13 -2.82 -5.01
C THR A 88 -1.96 -2.00 -5.99
N ALA A 89 -3.15 -2.48 -6.34
CA ALA A 89 -4.02 -1.85 -7.33
C ALA A 89 -4.45 -0.44 -6.89
N LEU A 90 -4.69 -0.24 -5.59
CA LEU A 90 -5.14 1.05 -5.08
C LEU A 90 -4.07 2.16 -5.25
N PRO A 91 -2.81 2.01 -4.78
CA PRO A 91 -1.71 2.92 -5.11
C PRO A 91 -1.49 3.06 -6.61
N ALA A 92 -1.54 1.97 -7.39
CA ALA A 92 -1.35 2.05 -8.83
C ALA A 92 -2.40 2.96 -9.49
N GLY A 93 -3.68 2.77 -9.17
CA GLY A 93 -4.78 3.61 -9.66
C GLY A 93 -4.63 5.08 -9.24
N TRP A 94 -4.22 5.35 -8.00
CA TRP A 94 -3.89 6.70 -7.55
C TRP A 94 -2.74 7.33 -8.32
N GLY A 95 -1.70 6.55 -8.60
CA GLY A 95 -0.57 6.96 -9.42
C GLY A 95 -1.03 7.37 -10.83
N THR A 96 -1.87 6.56 -11.46
CA THR A 96 -2.46 6.84 -12.77
C THR A 96 -3.33 8.10 -12.76
N LEU A 97 -4.16 8.32 -11.73
CA LEU A 97 -4.99 9.51 -11.61
C LEU A 97 -4.15 10.79 -11.51
N TYR A 98 -3.11 10.79 -10.68
CA TYR A 98 -2.21 11.93 -10.56
C TYR A 98 -1.39 12.20 -11.82
N LEU A 99 -0.98 11.12 -12.52
CA LEU A 99 -0.28 11.25 -13.79
C LEU A 99 -1.20 11.85 -14.86
N GLY A 100 -2.44 11.35 -14.95
CA GLY A 100 -3.46 11.89 -15.86
C GLY A 100 -3.78 13.35 -15.57
N ALA A 101 -3.86 13.74 -14.29
CA ALA A 101 -4.09 15.12 -13.89
C ALA A 101 -2.92 16.05 -14.26
N TRP A 102 -1.69 15.56 -14.20
CA TRP A 102 -0.52 16.30 -14.66
C TRP A 102 -0.55 16.47 -16.19
N ILE A 103 -0.82 15.40 -16.93
CA ILE A 103 -0.95 15.44 -18.41
C ILE A 103 -2.07 16.39 -18.84
N ALA A 104 -3.19 16.41 -18.11
CA ALA A 104 -4.32 17.30 -18.36
C ALA A 104 -4.12 18.76 -17.87
N GLY A 105 -2.96 19.07 -17.27
CA GLY A 105 -2.65 20.41 -16.76
C GLY A 105 -3.41 20.83 -15.50
N TRP A 106 -4.07 19.90 -14.80
CA TRP A 106 -4.83 20.18 -13.57
C TRP A 106 -3.95 20.27 -12.33
N SER A 107 -2.72 19.76 -12.40
CA SER A 107 -1.75 19.81 -11.32
C SER A 107 -0.33 19.95 -11.86
N GLN A 108 0.36 21.05 -11.53
CA GLN A 108 1.76 21.25 -11.95
C GLN A 108 2.71 20.21 -11.33
N ALA A 109 2.43 19.76 -10.10
CA ALA A 109 3.27 18.82 -9.36
C ALA A 109 2.71 17.38 -9.33
N GLY A 110 1.67 17.08 -10.11
CA GLY A 110 0.99 15.77 -10.08
C GLY A 110 1.92 14.59 -10.38
N TYR A 111 2.94 14.79 -11.21
CA TYR A 111 3.93 13.76 -11.56
C TYR A 111 4.74 13.23 -10.35
N ILE A 112 5.04 14.08 -9.35
CA ILE A 112 5.79 13.68 -8.15
C ILE A 112 4.95 12.72 -7.30
N THR A 113 3.69 13.08 -7.07
CA THR A 113 2.74 12.25 -6.34
C THR A 113 2.46 10.96 -7.09
N ALA A 114 2.29 11.03 -8.42
CA ALA A 114 2.12 9.86 -9.27
C ALA A 114 3.29 8.88 -9.13
N LEU A 115 4.52 9.37 -9.26
CA LEU A 115 5.74 8.56 -9.14
C LEU A 115 5.81 7.84 -7.79
N THR A 116 5.46 8.53 -6.70
CA THR A 116 5.49 7.94 -5.36
C THR A 116 4.50 6.78 -5.23
N TYR A 117 3.27 6.97 -5.72
CA TYR A 117 2.25 5.92 -5.69
C TYR A 117 2.60 4.72 -6.57
N LEU A 118 3.08 4.98 -7.79
CA LEU A 118 3.52 3.91 -8.70
C LEU A 118 4.73 3.17 -8.14
N LEU A 119 5.66 3.87 -7.49
CA LEU A 119 6.81 3.24 -6.84
C LEU A 119 6.38 2.30 -5.72
N VAL A 120 5.42 2.72 -4.86
CA VAL A 120 4.86 1.84 -3.81
C VAL A 120 4.23 0.58 -4.42
N ALA A 121 3.46 0.72 -5.50
CA ALA A 121 2.87 -0.43 -6.20
C ALA A 121 3.95 -1.37 -6.76
N CYS A 122 4.93 -0.81 -7.47
CA CYS A 122 6.02 -1.57 -8.08
C CYS A 122 6.88 -2.29 -7.03
N LEU A 123 7.23 -1.63 -5.92
CA LEU A 123 8.02 -2.24 -4.85
C LEU A 123 7.24 -3.35 -4.14
N THR A 124 5.94 -3.17 -3.94
CA THR A 124 5.07 -4.21 -3.37
C THR A 124 5.06 -5.44 -4.29
N LEU A 125 4.83 -5.25 -5.59
CA LEU A 125 4.85 -6.34 -6.57
C LEU A 125 6.22 -7.02 -6.65
N ALA A 126 7.30 -6.25 -6.69
CA ALA A 126 8.66 -6.77 -6.78
C ALA A 126 9.01 -7.66 -5.57
N TYR A 127 8.61 -7.25 -4.36
CA TYR A 127 8.79 -8.06 -3.15
C TYR A 127 8.05 -9.40 -3.26
N TYR A 128 6.76 -9.39 -3.61
CA TYR A 128 5.96 -10.62 -3.68
C TYR A 128 6.32 -11.51 -4.86
N ALA A 129 6.70 -10.93 -6.00
CA ALA A 129 7.20 -11.67 -7.15
C ALA A 129 8.49 -12.42 -6.79
N ARG A 130 9.40 -11.76 -6.06
CA ARG A 130 10.61 -12.42 -5.58
C ARG A 130 10.33 -13.51 -4.56
N ALA A 131 9.45 -13.25 -3.59
CA ALA A 131 9.06 -14.25 -2.60
C ALA A 131 8.45 -15.51 -3.26
N ALA A 132 7.66 -15.34 -4.33
CA ALA A 132 7.10 -16.47 -5.08
C ALA A 132 8.18 -17.31 -5.79
N ILE A 133 9.20 -16.67 -6.37
CA ILE A 133 10.31 -17.38 -7.03
C ILE A 133 11.14 -18.17 -6.01
N ASP A 134 11.41 -17.59 -4.84
CA ASP A 134 12.18 -18.25 -3.79
C ASP A 134 11.44 -19.50 -3.26
N ASP A 135 10.11 -19.44 -3.11
CA ASP A 135 9.27 -20.58 -2.70
C ASP A 135 9.29 -21.72 -3.74
N GLU A 136 9.28 -21.41 -5.04
CA GLU A 136 9.38 -22.43 -6.11
C GLU A 136 10.74 -23.13 -6.14
N GLY A 137 11.83 -22.40 -5.83
CA GLY A 137 13.18 -22.94 -5.78
C GLY A 137 13.41 -23.95 -4.65
N GLU A 138 12.78 -23.74 -3.48
CA GLU A 138 12.85 -24.68 -2.35
C GLU A 138 12.10 -26.00 -2.60
N VAL A 139 11.06 -26.00 -3.45
CA VAL A 139 10.29 -27.21 -3.79
C VAL A 139 11.00 -28.08 -4.83
N ALA A 140 11.88 -27.49 -5.64
CA ALA A 140 12.61 -28.16 -6.70
C ALA A 140 13.93 -28.82 -6.26
N SER A 141 14.41 -28.56 -5.04
CA SER A 141 15.66 -29.08 -4.44
C SER A 141 15.42 -30.24 -3.47
#